data_AF-A0A661F7L1-F1
#
_entry.id   AF-A0A661F7L1-F1
#
_cell.length_a   1.000
_cell.length_b   1.000
_cell.length_c   1.000
_cell.angle_alpha   90.00
_cell.angle_beta   90.00
_cell.angle_gamma   90.00
#
_symmetry.space_group_name_H-M   'P 1'
#
loop_
_entity.id
_entity.type
_entity.pdbx_description
1 polymer ?
#
loop_
_entity_poly.entity_id
_entity_poly.type
_entity_poly.pdbx_seq_one_letter_code
_entity_poly.pdbx_strand_id
1 'polypeptide(L)'
;MKTIGISDIQKNTSIFNNLTEAIEIVDKRKKQTVAVVYPVKRTGIVNKLAGKYKNRLLKSTDLTLIKESAMKLAMEDKYGDIN
;
A
#
# COMPACT_ATOMS: atom_id res chain seq x y z
N MET A 1 17.93 8.97 4.03
CA MET A 1 17.85 7.98 5.13
C MET A 1 18.04 8.73 6.43
N LYS A 2 17.02 8.71 7.30
CA LYS A 2 16.99 9.54 8.51
C LYS A 2 17.44 8.72 9.71
N THR A 3 18.32 9.26 10.54
CA THR A 3 18.83 8.59 11.74
C THR A 3 18.11 9.14 12.97
N ILE A 4 17.53 8.25 13.79
CA ILE A 4 16.78 8.62 14.99
C ILE A 4 17.35 7.87 16.21
N GLY A 5 17.49 8.58 17.32
CA GLY A 5 17.94 7.99 18.58
C GLY A 5 16.82 7.21 19.27
N ILE A 6 17.13 6.10 19.92
CA ILE A 6 16.15 5.29 20.67
C ILE A 6 15.33 6.14 21.66
N SER A 7 15.98 7.08 22.35
CA SER A 7 15.31 7.99 23.30
C SER A 7 14.29 8.92 22.64
N ASP A 8 14.50 9.29 21.37
CA ASP A 8 13.60 10.17 20.63
C ASP A 8 12.35 9.40 20.18
N ILE A 9 12.51 8.11 19.85
CA ILE A 9 11.43 7.19 19.51
C ILE A 9 10.51 6.96 20.70
N GLN A 10 11.09 6.78 21.89
CA GLN A 10 10.32 6.58 23.11
C GLN A 10 9.45 7.79 23.47
N LYS A 11 9.90 9.01 23.11
CA LYS A 11 9.14 10.25 23.34
C LYS A 11 8.05 10.50 22.30
N ASN A 12 8.21 10.01 21.08
CA ASN A 12 7.25 10.22 19.99
C ASN A 12 7.16 8.97 19.12
N THR A 13 6.34 8.01 19.53
CA THR A 13 6.09 6.77 18.79
C THR A 13 5.26 6.99 17.52
N SER A 14 4.57 8.12 17.40
CA SER A 14 3.77 8.49 16.22
C SER A 14 4.59 8.65 14.94
N ILE A 15 5.92 8.75 15.04
CA ILE A 15 6.82 8.75 13.88
C ILE A 15 6.65 7.51 13.00
N PHE A 16 6.23 6.37 13.57
CA PHE A 16 6.04 5.12 12.83
C PHE A 16 4.74 5.10 12.02
N ASN A 17 3.73 5.86 12.44
CA ASN A 17 2.43 5.88 11.75
C ASN A 17 2.51 6.60 10.40
N ASN A 18 3.40 7.59 10.27
CA ASN A 18 3.56 8.40 9.06
C ASN A 18 4.93 8.17 8.40
N LEU A 19 5.52 6.98 8.58
CA LEU A 19 6.81 6.66 8.01
C LEU A 19 6.68 6.61 6.48
N THR A 20 7.29 7.56 5.79
CA THR A 20 7.34 7.61 4.31
C THR A 20 8.68 7.12 3.76
N GLU A 21 9.73 7.19 4.58
CA GLU A 21 11.11 6.82 4.23
C GLU A 21 11.72 5.88 5.28
N ALA A 22 12.76 5.15 4.90
CA ALA A 22 13.49 4.27 5.81
C ALA A 22 14.21 5.07 6.91
N ILE A 23 14.08 4.59 8.14
CA ILE A 23 14.68 5.20 9.33
C ILE A 23 15.69 4.24 9.94
N GLU A 24 16.84 4.77 10.31
CA GLU A 24 17.85 4.06 11.07
C GLU A 24 17.71 4.41 12.56
N ILE A 25 17.59 3.39 13.40
CA ILE A 25 17.51 3.51 14.85
C ILE A 25 18.91 3.29 15.42
N VAL A 26 19.42 4.32 16.09
CA VAL A 26 20.78 4.31 16.66
C VAL A 26 20.72 4.50 18.16
N ASP A 27 21.50 3.70 18.89
CA ASP A 27 21.84 4.01 20.27
C ASP A 27 22.92 5.11 20.26
N LYS A 28 22.50 6.35 20.56
CA LYS A 28 23.39 7.53 20.60
C LYS A 28 24.51 7.39 21.64
N ARG A 29 24.33 6.58 22.70
CA ARG A 29 25.35 6.39 23.76
C ARG A 29 26.46 5.45 23.31
N LYS A 30 26.07 4.33 22.70
CA LYS A 30 27.01 3.30 22.20
C LYS A 30 27.47 3.56 20.76
N LYS A 31 26.91 4.56 20.08
CA LYS A 31 27.13 4.87 18.64
C LYS A 31 26.91 3.65 17.74
N GLN A 32 25.95 2.80 18.10
CA GLN A 32 25.64 1.57 17.38
C GLN A 32 24.26 1.64 16.73
N THR A 33 24.18 1.23 15.47
CA THR A 33 22.90 1.01 14.79
C THR A 33 22.25 -0.24 15.36
N VAL A 34 21.02 -0.09 15.85
CA VAL A 34 20.25 -1.16 16.48
C VAL A 34 19.26 -1.77 15.51
N ALA A 35 18.63 -0.96 14.66
CA ALA A 35 17.65 -1.44 13.69
C ALA A 35 17.49 -0.47 12.52
N VAL A 36 17.04 -0.99 11.39
CA VAL A 36 16.54 -0.18 10.26
C VAL A 36 15.07 -0.51 10.06
N VAL A 37 14.22 0.51 10.11
CA VAL A 37 12.76 0.38 9.97
C VAL A 37 12.35 0.91 8.61
N TYR A 38 11.67 0.05 7.85
CA TYR A 38 11.15 0.40 6.54
C TYR A 38 9.65 0.72 6.60
N PRO A 39 9.19 1.73 5.84
CA PRO A 39 7.78 2.03 5.76
C PRO A 39 7.05 0.88 5.07
N VAL A 40 5.94 0.43 5.63
CA VAL A 40 5.05 -0.52 4.95
C VAL A 40 4.42 0.21 3.77
N LYS A 41 4.97 0.03 2.57
CA LYS A 41 4.36 0.55 1.34
C LYS A 41 3.02 -0.16 1.13
N ARG A 42 1.93 0.46 1.60
CA ARG A 42 0.54 0.07 1.27
C ARG A 42 0.18 0.37 -0.19
N THR A 43 1.15 0.54 -1.08
CA THR A 43 0.88 0.48 -2.51
C THR A 43 0.74 -0.99 -2.85
N GLY A 44 -0.51 -1.45 -2.94
CA GLY A 44 -0.83 -2.82 -3.36
C GLY A 44 0.05 -3.20 -4.54
N ILE A 45 0.80 -4.28 -4.39
CA ILE A 45 1.72 -4.83 -5.40
C ILE A 45 1.02 -4.88 -6.77
N VAL A 46 -0.30 -5.09 -6.76
CA VAL A 46 -1.24 -4.93 -7.87
C VAL A 46 -0.97 -3.71 -8.75
N ASN A 47 -0.82 -2.49 -8.21
CA ASN A 47 -0.57 -1.29 -9.02
C ASN A 47 0.78 -1.30 -9.74
N LYS A 48 1.78 -1.98 -9.15
CA LYS A 48 3.11 -2.13 -9.77
C LYS A 48 3.09 -3.25 -10.81
N LEU A 49 2.36 -4.33 -10.55
CA LEU A 49 2.18 -5.46 -11.47
C LEU A 49 1.23 -5.15 -12.63
N ALA A 50 0.29 -4.23 -12.45
CA ALA A 50 -0.74 -3.92 -13.44
C ALA A 50 -0.20 -3.31 -14.73
N GLY A 51 0.99 -2.70 -14.70
CA GLY A 51 1.63 -2.13 -15.90
C GLY A 51 0.68 -1.26 -16.73
N LYS A 52 0.48 -1.65 -18.00
CA LYS A 52 -0.44 -0.99 -18.96
C LYS A 52 -1.91 -0.99 -18.51
N TYR A 53 -2.32 -1.91 -17.64
CA TYR A 53 -3.69 -2.08 -17.16
C TYR A 53 -3.97 -1.35 -15.85
N LYS A 54 -3.00 -0.59 -15.32
CA LYS A 54 -3.16 0.17 -14.06
C LYS A 54 -4.40 1.05 -14.03
N ASN A 55 -4.78 1.65 -15.16
CA ASN A 55 -5.95 2.54 -15.27
C ASN A 55 -7.27 1.80 -15.54
N ARG A 56 -7.22 0.48 -15.78
CA ARG A 56 -8.40 -0.37 -16.06
C ARG A 56 -8.83 -1.21 -14.86
N LEU A 57 -8.02 -1.26 -13.81
CA LEU A 57 -8.39 -1.94 -12.58
C LEU A 57 -9.47 -1.14 -11.86
N LEU A 58 -10.68 -1.70 -11.80
CA LEU A 58 -11.72 -1.23 -10.89
C LEU A 58 -11.18 -1.33 -9.47
N LYS A 59 -11.17 -0.22 -8.73
CA LYS A 59 -10.84 -0.17 -7.29
C LYS A 59 -11.89 -0.86 -6.42
N SER A 60 -12.67 -1.81 -6.95
CA SER A 60 -13.61 -2.56 -6.13
C SER A 60 -12.85 -3.64 -5.38
N THR A 61 -12.92 -3.61 -4.05
CA THR A 61 -12.38 -4.65 -3.18
C THR A 61 -13.33 -5.85 -3.05
N ASP A 62 -14.57 -5.74 -3.55
CA ASP A 62 -15.57 -6.80 -3.47
C ASP A 62 -15.67 -7.58 -4.79
N LEU A 63 -15.24 -8.83 -4.72
CA LEU A 63 -15.23 -9.77 -5.84
C LEU A 63 -16.63 -10.07 -6.37
N THR A 64 -17.64 -9.99 -5.50
CA THR A 64 -19.04 -10.29 -5.83
C THR A 64 -19.59 -9.25 -6.82
N LEU A 65 -19.36 -7.98 -6.52
CA LEU A 65 -19.75 -6.85 -7.39
C LEU A 65 -19.02 -6.86 -8.73
N ILE A 66 -17.75 -7.29 -8.75
CA ILE A 66 -16.98 -7.42 -10.00
C ILE A 66 -17.57 -8.52 -10.89
N LYS A 67 -17.99 -9.65 -10.29
CA LYS A 67 -18.61 -10.74 -11.05
C LYS A 67 -19.96 -10.33 -11.64
N GLU A 68 -20.81 -9.68 -10.85
CA GLU A 68 -22.13 -9.24 -11.30
C GLU A 68 -22.03 -8.21 -12.44
N SER A 69 -21.15 -7.22 -12.30
CA SER A 69 -20.92 -6.22 -13.36
C SER A 69 -20.34 -6.84 -14.63
N ALA A 70 -19.37 -7.76 -14.52
CA ALA A 70 -18.81 -8.47 -15.68
C ALA A 70 -19.86 -9.37 -16.36
N MET A 71 -20.72 -10.02 -15.58
CA MET A 71 -21.81 -10.85 -16.11
C MET A 71 -22.87 -10.00 -16.81
N LYS A 72 -23.23 -8.84 -16.25
CA LYS A 72 -24.17 -7.90 -16.88
C LYS A 72 -23.64 -7.39 -18.23
N LEU A 73 -22.40 -6.93 -18.26
CA LEU A 73 -21.72 -6.50 -19.49
C LEU A 73 -21.67 -7.62 -20.54
N ALA A 74 -21.33 -8.86 -20.15
CA ALA A 74 -21.28 -9.98 -21.08
C ALA A 74 -22.67 -10.39 -21.62
N MET A 75 -23.72 -10.23 -20.80
CA MET A 75 -25.10 -10.45 -21.23
C MET A 75 -25.57 -9.35 -22.20
N GLU A 76 -25.26 -8.09 -21.92
CA GLU A 76 -25.52 -6.94 -22.81
C GLU A 76 -24.81 -7.10 -24.17
N ASP A 77 -23.54 -7.50 -24.18
CA ASP A 77 -22.77 -7.74 -25.42
C ASP A 77 -23.35 -8.89 -26.26
N LYS A 78 -23.89 -9.93 -25.60
CA LYS A 78 -24.37 -11.15 -26.29
C LYS A 78 -25.83 -11.06 -26.74
N TYR A 79 -26.67 -10.38 -25.97
CA TYR A 79 -28.11 -10.34 -26.18
C TYR A 79 -28.65 -8.95 -26.56
N GLY A 80 -27.80 -7.92 -26.56
CA GLY A 80 -28.20 -6.52 -26.70
C GLY A 80 -28.84 -5.98 -25.42
N ASP A 81 -29.10 -4.67 -25.38
CA ASP A 81 -29.77 -4.01 -24.24
C ASP A 81 -31.14 -4.66 -23.98
N ILE A 82 -31.23 -5.42 -22.88
CA ILE A 82 -32.51 -5.83 -22.33
C ILE A 82 -32.95 -4.70 -21.41
N ASN A 83 -33.69 -3.75 -21.99
CA ASN A 83 -34.41 -2.70 -21.25
C ASN A 83 -35.35 -3.31 -20.19
#